data_AF-A0A366EB09-F1
#
_entry.id   AF-A0A366EB09-F1
#
_cell.length_a   1.000
_cell.length_b   1.000
_cell.length_c   1.000
_cell.angle_alpha   90.00
_cell.angle_beta   90.00
_cell.angle_gamma   90.00
#
_symmetry.space_group_name_H-M   'P 1'
#
loop_
_entity.id
_entity.type
_entity.pdbx_description
1 polymer ?
#
loop_
_entity_poly.entity_id
_entity_poly.type
_entity_poly.pdbx_seq_one_letter_code
_entity_poly.pdbx_strand_id
1 'polypeptide(L)' 'MITKTNDLNQFCNRFEEIKQVQDNTLKAIRLSALTTDMENVYDIPRTGQLRIAAFKQAYPEVMSLYKEISQERVI' A
#
# COMPACT_ATOMS: atom_id res chain seq x y z
N MET A 1 -5.48 20.91 6.25
CA MET A 1 -5.62 19.97 5.12
C MET A 1 -4.27 19.31 4.91
N ILE A 2 -4.09 18.08 5.38
CA ILE A 2 -2.92 17.29 5.03
C ILE A 2 -3.18 16.79 3.60
N THR A 3 -2.37 17.23 2.66
CA THR A 3 -2.53 16.95 1.24
C THR A 3 -2.16 15.49 0.97
N LYS A 4 -2.97 14.77 0.17
CA LYS A 4 -2.80 13.34 -0.18
C LYS A 4 -1.37 12.94 -0.58
N THR A 5 -0.57 13.88 -1.08
CA THR A 5 0.84 13.69 -1.44
C THR A 5 1.75 13.42 -0.24
N ASN A 6 1.43 14.00 0.93
CA ASN A 6 2.22 13.82 2.15
C ASN A 6 1.98 12.43 2.76
N ASP A 7 0.77 11.88 2.59
CA ASP A 7 0.43 10.55 3.08
C ASP A 7 1.11 9.45 2.25
N LEU A 8 1.21 9.61 0.93
CA LEU A 8 1.87 8.61 0.07
C LEU A 8 3.34 8.44 0.41
N ASN A 9 4.05 9.54 0.65
CA ASN A 9 5.45 9.51 1.08
C ASN A 9 5.63 8.78 2.42
N GLN A 10 4.69 8.93 3.36
CA GLN A 10 4.73 8.19 4.63
C GLN A 10 4.57 6.68 4.41
N PHE A 11 3.69 6.27 3.49
CA PHE A 11 3.55 4.86 3.13
C PHE A 11 4.81 4.31 2.45
N CYS A 12 5.46 5.07 1.56
CA CYS A 12 6.74 4.69 0.94
C CYS A 12 7.84 4.51 2.00
N ASN A 13 8.00 5.48 2.91
CA ASN A 13 9.01 5.40 3.96
C ASN A 13 8.77 4.20 4.88
N ARG A 14 7.52 3.99 5.30
CA ARG A 14 7.15 2.86 6.15
C ARG A 14 7.35 1.52 5.43
N PHE A 15 7.16 1.46 4.12
CA PHE A 15 7.46 0.27 3.33
C PHE A 15 8.96 -0.04 3.32
N GLU A 16 9.80 0.95 3.04
CA GLU A 16 11.26 0.78 3.07
C GLU A 16 11.78 0.38 4.46
N GLU A 17 11.24 0.96 5.53
CA GLU A 17 11.54 0.54 6.91
C GLU A 17 11.18 -0.93 7.15
N ILE A 18 10.04 -1.40 6.64
CA ILE A 18 9.61 -2.79 6.82
C ILE A 18 10.51 -3.75 6.03
N LYS A 19 11.02 -3.36 4.86
CA LYS A 19 11.95 -4.18 4.07
C LYS A 19 13.26 -4.46 4.79
N GLN A 20 13.68 -3.58 5.70
CA GLN A 20 14.89 -3.76 6.52
C GLN A 20 14.69 -4.70 7.72
N VAL A 21 13.46 -5.13 8.03
CA VAL A 21 13.17 -6.05 9.14
C VAL A 21 13.70 -7.45 8.81
N GLN A 22 14.59 -7.96 9.67
CA GLN A 22 15.23 -9.27 9.49
C GLN A 22 14.33 -10.45 9.91
N ASP A 23 13.42 -10.21 10.85
CA ASP A 23 12.43 -11.22 11.26
C ASP A 23 11.32 -11.30 10.21
N ASN A 24 11.30 -12.41 9.46
CA ASN A 24 10.33 -12.64 8.39
C ASN A 24 8.88 -12.67 8.89
N THR A 25 8.64 -13.18 10.11
CA THR A 25 7.29 -13.23 10.69
C THR A 25 6.82 -11.81 11.00
N LEU A 26 7.68 -11.02 11.65
CA LEU A 26 7.38 -9.62 11.96
C LEU A 26 7.24 -8.78 10.68
N LYS A 27 8.09 -9.00 9.68
CA LYS A 27 8.02 -8.35 8.37
C LYS A 27 6.66 -8.62 7.71
N ALA A 28 6.24 -9.88 7.65
CA ALA A 28 4.95 -10.26 7.05
C ALA A 28 3.75 -9.61 7.75
N ILE A 29 3.74 -9.60 9.10
CA ILE A 29 2.71 -8.92 9.90
C ILE A 29 2.66 -7.42 9.58
N ARG A 30 3.82 -6.76 9.55
CA ARG A 30 3.90 -5.31 9.28
C ARG A 30 3.50 -4.96 7.85
N LEU A 31 3.88 -5.78 6.86
CA LEU A 31 3.43 -5.60 5.47
C LEU A 31 1.91 -5.75 5.35
N SER A 32 1.32 -6.75 6.04
CA SER A 32 -0.13 -6.92 6.05
C SER A 32 -0.85 -5.71 6.65
N ALA A 33 -0.34 -5.19 7.77
CA ALA A 33 -0.86 -3.97 8.38
C ALA A 33 -0.73 -2.77 7.44
N LEU A 34 0.40 -2.60 6.76
CA LEU A 34 0.63 -1.52 5.81
C LEU A 34 -0.35 -1.58 4.62
N THR A 35 -0.62 -2.77 4.09
CA THR A 35 -1.63 -2.98 3.04
C THR A 35 -3.01 -2.51 3.52
N THR A 36 -3.45 -2.96 4.68
CA THR A 36 -4.76 -2.57 5.26
C THR A 36 -4.85 -1.07 5.53
N ASP A 37 -3.78 -0.46 6.03
CA ASP A 37 -3.74 0.99 6.25
C ASP A 37 -3.92 1.76 4.93
N MET A 38 -3.25 1.33 3.85
CA MET A 38 -3.44 1.94 2.53
C MET A 38 -4.86 1.74 1.97
N GLU A 39 -5.45 0.55 2.15
CA GLU A 39 -6.83 0.28 1.73
C GLU A 39 -7.80 1.27 2.38
N ASN A 40 -7.62 1.54 3.68
CA ASN A 40 -8.48 2.44 4.45
C ASN A 40 -8.25 3.91 4.12
N VAL A 41 -6.98 4.35 3.99
CA VAL A 41 -6.68 5.78 3.77
C VAL A 41 -7.06 6.23 2.36
N TYR A 42 -6.89 5.36 1.36
CA TYR A 42 -7.18 5.69 -0.03
C TYR A 42 -8.50 5.15 -0.56
N ASP A 43 -9.29 4.46 0.27
CA ASP A 43 -10.53 3.76 -0.14
C ASP A 43 -10.30 2.83 -1.34
N ILE A 44 -9.21 2.04 -1.30
CA ILE A 44 -8.82 1.18 -2.43
C ILE A 44 -9.91 0.12 -2.67
N PRO A 45 -10.53 0.06 -3.86
CA PRO A 45 -11.56 -0.91 -4.14
C PRO A 45 -10.96 -2.32 -4.25
N ARG A 46 -11.48 -3.25 -3.44
CA ARG A 46 -11.04 -4.66 -3.44
C ARG A 46 -11.81 -5.54 -4.43
N THR A 47 -12.98 -5.09 -4.87
CA THR A 47 -13.87 -5.84 -5.76
C THR A 47 -14.49 -4.92 -6.81
N GLY A 48 -14.99 -5.52 -7.89
CA GLY A 48 -15.60 -4.82 -9.02
C GLY A 48 -14.55 -4.28 -9.99
N GLN A 49 -14.37 -4.96 -11.11
CA GLN A 49 -13.35 -4.65 -12.12
C GLN A 49 -13.38 -3.19 -12.58
N LEU A 50 -14.58 -2.62 -12.79
CA LEU A 50 -14.74 -1.22 -13.19
C LEU A 50 -14.28 -0.23 -12.12
N ARG A 51 -14.56 -0.52 -10.84
CA ARG A 51 -14.12 0.34 -9.72
C ARG A 51 -12.61 0.31 -9.58
N ILE A 52 -12.02 -0.88 -9.70
CA ILE A 52 -10.57 -1.08 -9.68
C ILE A 52 -9.89 -0.34 -10.84
N ALA A 53 -10.45 -0.47 -12.05
CA ALA A 53 -9.92 0.21 -13.23
C ALA A 53 -9.99 1.74 -13.09
N ALA A 54 -11.12 2.27 -12.63
CA ALA A 54 -11.30 3.70 -12.39
C ALA A 54 -10.32 4.21 -11.32
N PHE A 55 -10.16 3.49 -10.21
CA PHE A 55 -9.19 3.86 -9.17
C PHE A 55 -7.76 3.87 -9.70
N LYS A 56 -7.34 2.83 -10.43
CA LYS A 56 -6.01 2.75 -11.04
C LYS A 56 -5.73 3.92 -11.97
N GLN A 57 -6.73 4.37 -12.73
CA GLN A 57 -6.59 5.51 -13.63
C GLN A 57 -6.49 6.83 -12.86
N ALA A 58 -7.27 7.00 -11.78
CA ALA A 58 -7.29 8.22 -11.00
C ALA A 58 -6.06 8.38 -10.06
N TYR A 59 -5.55 7.27 -9.53
CA TYR A 59 -4.48 7.23 -8.53
C TYR A 59 -3.40 6.19 -8.88
N PRO A 60 -2.68 6.38 -10.00
CA PRO A 60 -1.73 5.38 -10.50
C PRO A 60 -0.57 5.11 -9.54
N GLU A 61 -0.05 6.15 -8.87
CA GLU A 61 1.07 6.03 -7.93
C GLU A 61 0.69 5.24 -6.67
N VAL A 62 -0.49 5.53 -6.10
CA VAL A 62 -1.04 4.78 -4.95
C VAL A 62 -1.20 3.30 -5.31
N MET A 63 -1.78 3.03 -6.49
CA MET A 63 -1.96 1.66 -6.96
C MET A 63 -0.64 0.95 -7.25
N SER A 64 0.39 1.68 -7.69
CA SER A 64 1.73 1.13 -7.91
C SER A 64 2.34 0.66 -6.60
N LEU A 65 2.40 1.54 -5.59
CA LEU A 65 2.93 1.20 -4.26
C LEU A 65 2.13 0.07 -3.61
N TYR A 66 0.79 0.12 -3.68
CA TYR A 66 -0.07 -0.91 -3.13
C TYR A 66 0.22 -2.30 -3.70
N LYS A 67 0.48 -2.38 -5.00
CA LYS A 67 0.87 -3.65 -5.66
C LYS A 67 2.25 -4.11 -5.22
N GLU A 68 3.22 -3.21 -5.12
CA GLU A 68 4.57 -3.54 -4.70
C GLU A 68 4.59 -4.14 -3.28
N ILE A 69 3.87 -3.51 -2.34
CA ILE A 69 3.70 -4.04 -0.97
C ILE A 69 3.01 -5.41 -1.00
N SER A 70 1.98 -5.57 -1.82
CA SER A 70 1.24 -6.84 -1.94
C SER A 70 2.12 -7.97 -2.50
N GLN A 71 3.05 -7.65 -3.40
CA GLN A 71 4.00 -8.61 -3.96
C GLN A 71 5.07 -9.01 -2.94
N GLU A 72 5.59 -8.05 -2.17
CA GLU A 72 6.58 -8.31 -1.11
C GLU A 72 6.04 -9.24 -0.01
N ARG A 73 4.72 -9.34 0.16
CA ARG A 73 4.08 -10.29 1.10
C ARG A 73 4.10 -11.74 0.65
N VAL A 74 4.30 -11.99 -0.64
CA VAL A 74 4.28 -13.34 -1.23
C VAL A 74 5.69 -13.95 -1.26
N ILE A 75 6.73 -13.12 -1.16
CA ILE A 75 8.14 -13.50 -1.15
C ILE A 75 8.57 -13.86 0.27
#